data_AF-A0A3N4JJ89-F1
#
_entry.id   AF-A0A3N4JJ89-F1
#
_cell.length_a   1.000
_cell.length_b   1.000
_cell.length_c   1.000
_cell.angle_alpha   90.00
_cell.angle_beta   90.00
_cell.angle_gamma   90.00
#
_symmetry.space_group_name_H-M   'P 1'
#
loop_
_entity.id
_entity.type
_entity.pdbx_description
1 polymer ?
#
loop_
_entity_poly.entity_id
_entity_poly.type
_entity_poly.pdbx_seq_one_letter_code
_entity_poly.pdbx_strand_id
1 'polypeptide(L)'
;LSPLEPQKRHQDVSIRRLGGTGHWFLETAQFQKWCKAEDGSVPSTLFCSGDPGAGKTHIRHYTLSYQSIHLLTGWFSSLVVDTLCNQFSGKDVGVACLYCDFHVQEEQVTTSMIGGILKQLVAALDEIPEISNAFQKSKGSIGGRELRLPDILKLLAKILASFRRTFICIDGLDEYAIERRPELLRSLQQVLRDSPTTRLFLAGRPHLK
;
A
#
# COMPACT_ATOMS: atom_id res chain seq x y z
N LEU A 1 -9.22 -11.87 10.89
CA LEU A 1 -8.10 -11.33 10.06
C LEU A 1 -8.67 -10.86 8.75
N SER A 2 -8.01 -9.92 8.08
CA SER A 2 -8.47 -9.40 6.79
C SER A 2 -8.64 -10.54 5.77
N PRO A 3 -9.77 -10.60 5.04
CA PRO A 3 -9.98 -11.57 3.96
C PRO A 3 -9.15 -11.25 2.71
N LEU A 4 -8.53 -10.06 2.67
CA LEU A 4 -7.78 -9.61 1.52
C LEU A 4 -6.52 -10.45 1.31
N GLU A 5 -6.20 -10.69 0.04
CA GLU A 5 -4.96 -11.32 -0.41
C GLU A 5 -4.16 -10.36 -1.33
N PRO A 6 -3.57 -9.28 -0.78
CA PRO A 6 -2.90 -8.26 -1.58
C PRO A 6 -1.70 -8.78 -2.36
N GLN A 7 -0.97 -9.76 -1.81
CA GLN A 7 0.14 -10.45 -2.47
C GLN A 7 -0.30 -11.10 -3.78
N LYS A 8 -1.45 -11.80 -3.77
CA LYS A 8 -1.99 -12.45 -4.96
C LYS A 8 -2.36 -11.42 -6.02
N ARG A 9 -3.05 -10.35 -5.61
CA ARG A 9 -3.39 -9.24 -6.51
C ARG A 9 -2.14 -8.55 -7.08
N HIS A 10 -1.12 -8.36 -6.25
CA HIS A 10 0.17 -7.80 -6.68
C HIS A 10 0.82 -8.68 -7.76
N GLN A 11 0.87 -10.01 -7.56
CA GLN A 11 1.39 -10.95 -8.55
C GLN A 11 0.61 -10.87 -9.87
N ASP A 12 -0.73 -10.88 -9.81
CA ASP A 12 -1.59 -10.78 -10.99
C ASP A 12 -1.32 -9.49 -11.80
N VAL A 13 -1.15 -8.36 -11.10
CA VAL A 13 -0.84 -7.05 -11.71
C VAL A 13 0.60 -7.02 -12.26
N SER A 14 1.55 -7.60 -11.53
CA SER A 14 2.97 -7.63 -11.91
C SER A 14 3.22 -8.50 -13.15
N ILE A 15 2.59 -9.67 -13.25
CA ILE A 15 2.70 -10.58 -14.43
C ILE A 15 2.16 -9.91 -15.70
N ARG A 16 1.11 -9.10 -15.57
CA ARG A 16 0.47 -8.42 -16.70
C ARG A 16 1.17 -7.11 -17.08
N ARG A 17 2.20 -6.68 -16.32
CA ARG A 17 2.91 -5.42 -16.54
C ARG A 17 3.72 -5.48 -17.83
N LEU A 18 3.54 -4.49 -18.69
CA LEU A 18 4.38 -4.33 -19.88
C LEU A 18 5.80 -3.90 -19.49
N GLY A 19 6.80 -4.70 -19.88
CA GLY A 19 8.22 -4.42 -19.63
C GLY A 19 8.63 -3.02 -20.09
N GLY A 20 9.51 -2.36 -19.33
CA GLY A 20 9.98 -1.00 -19.60
C GLY A 20 9.00 0.12 -19.23
N THR A 21 7.72 -0.18 -19.02
CA THR A 21 6.73 0.85 -18.66
C THR A 21 6.96 1.38 -17.26
N GLY A 22 7.00 2.70 -17.13
CA GLY A 22 6.99 3.41 -15.85
C GLY A 22 8.31 3.56 -15.12
N HIS A 23 9.43 3.09 -15.69
CA HIS A 23 10.77 3.26 -15.11
C HIS A 23 11.16 4.74 -14.93
N TRP A 24 10.73 5.60 -15.85
CA TRP A 24 10.93 7.05 -15.75
C TRP A 24 10.43 7.64 -14.42
N PHE A 25 9.39 7.07 -13.82
CA PHE A 25 8.85 7.54 -12.53
C PHE A 25 9.85 7.28 -11.39
N LEU A 26 10.50 6.12 -11.40
CA LEU A 26 11.51 5.74 -10.41
C LEU A 26 12.75 6.64 -10.48
N GLU A 27 13.03 7.21 -11.64
CA GLU A 27 14.14 8.14 -11.86
C GLU A 27 13.82 9.57 -11.42
N THR A 28 12.56 9.89 -11.12
CA THR A 28 12.19 11.23 -10.68
C THR A 28 12.84 11.58 -9.34
N ALA A 29 13.31 12.83 -9.23
CA ALA A 29 13.87 13.34 -7.97
C ALA A 29 12.86 13.25 -6.81
N GLN A 30 11.57 13.37 -7.09
CA GLN A 30 10.51 13.25 -6.08
C GLN A 30 10.47 11.83 -5.48
N PHE A 31 10.42 10.79 -6.31
CA PHE A 31 10.44 9.41 -5.83
C PHE A 31 11.73 9.08 -5.11
N GLN A 32 12.88 9.44 -5.69
CA GLN A 32 14.20 9.17 -5.11
C GLN A 32 14.37 9.84 -3.74
N LYS A 33 13.94 11.09 -3.57
CA LYS A 33 13.98 11.79 -2.29
C LYS A 33 13.03 11.15 -1.27
N TRP A 34 11.79 10.88 -1.67
CA TRP A 34 10.81 10.23 -0.79
C TRP A 34 11.28 8.84 -0.30
N CYS A 35 11.88 8.05 -1.19
CA CYS A 35 12.41 6.73 -0.87
C CYS A 35 13.62 6.79 0.09
N LYS A 36 14.51 7.78 -0.08
CA LYS A 36 15.75 7.89 0.71
C LYS A 36 15.58 8.61 2.03
N ALA A 37 14.68 9.58 2.14
CA ALA A 37 14.54 10.42 3.33
C ALA A 37 14.16 9.63 4.59
N GLU A 38 15.04 9.59 5.59
CA GLU A 38 14.81 8.98 6.91
C GLU A 38 14.24 9.97 7.94
N ASP A 39 14.20 11.25 7.57
CA ASP A 39 13.83 12.37 8.43
C ASP A 39 12.54 13.07 7.94
N GLY A 40 12.17 14.16 8.61
CA GLY A 40 11.03 14.99 8.23
C GLY A 40 11.29 15.93 7.04
N SER A 41 12.38 15.75 6.28
CA SER A 41 12.78 16.67 5.19
C SER A 41 11.85 16.62 3.98
N VAL A 42 11.06 15.55 3.84
CA VAL A 42 10.06 15.39 2.78
C VAL A 42 8.74 14.89 3.38
N PRO A 43 7.60 15.19 2.74
CA PRO A 43 6.33 14.61 3.13
C PRO A 43 6.40 13.08 3.18
N SER A 44 5.84 12.48 4.23
CA SER A 44 5.77 11.02 4.37
C SER A 44 4.88 10.37 3.30
N THR A 45 3.98 11.14 2.69
CA THR A 45 3.06 10.68 1.65
C THR A 45 3.49 11.16 0.27
N LEU A 46 3.61 10.22 -0.67
CA LEU A 46 3.80 10.48 -2.09
C LEU A 46 2.51 10.08 -2.83
N PHE A 47 1.84 11.06 -3.43
CA PHE A 47 0.64 10.82 -4.23
C PHE A 47 0.97 10.84 -5.72
N CYS A 48 0.73 9.72 -6.38
CA CYS A 48 0.82 9.58 -7.83
C CYS A 48 -0.59 9.71 -8.42
N SER A 49 -0.91 10.90 -8.92
CA SER A 49 -2.10 11.11 -9.75
C SER A 49 -1.66 11.38 -11.18
N GLY A 50 -2.23 10.64 -12.12
CA GLY A 50 -1.99 10.89 -13.53
C GLY A 50 -2.89 12.01 -14.02
N ASP A 51 -2.42 13.27 -14.02
CA ASP A 51 -3.06 14.33 -14.80
C ASP A 51 -3.02 13.93 -16.29
N PRO A 52 -4.08 14.22 -17.09
CA PRO A 52 -4.05 13.97 -18.54
C PRO A 52 -2.86 14.73 -19.16
N GLY A 53 -1.82 14.01 -19.61
CA GLY A 53 -0.68 14.59 -20.34
C GLY A 53 0.68 14.61 -19.62
N ALA A 54 0.79 14.17 -18.35
CA ALA A 54 2.02 14.23 -17.54
C ALA A 54 3.13 13.19 -17.90
N GLY A 55 3.26 12.81 -19.18
CA GLY A 55 4.27 11.83 -19.62
C GLY A 55 3.73 10.45 -20.00
N LYS A 56 2.41 10.21 -19.83
CA LYS A 56 1.71 9.12 -20.56
C LYS A 56 1.77 9.33 -22.08
N THR A 57 2.15 10.52 -22.53
CA THR A 57 2.28 10.93 -23.94
C THR A 57 3.50 10.32 -24.65
N HIS A 58 4.50 9.77 -23.97
CA HIS A 58 5.49 8.90 -24.64
C HIS A 58 4.95 7.48 -24.85
N ILE A 59 3.85 7.13 -24.17
CA ILE A 59 3.05 5.92 -24.35
C ILE A 59 1.84 6.23 -25.26
N ARG A 60 1.84 7.35 -26.02
CA ARG A 60 0.76 7.67 -26.98
C ARG A 60 0.78 6.84 -28.26
N HIS A 61 1.75 5.94 -28.44
CA HIS A 61 1.75 5.03 -29.59
C HIS A 61 0.78 3.85 -29.46
N TYR A 62 0.10 3.72 -28.31
CA TYR A 62 -1.00 2.79 -28.14
C TYR A 62 -2.28 3.57 -27.84
N THR A 63 -3.19 3.62 -28.82
CA THR A 63 -4.57 4.10 -28.65
C THR A 63 -5.25 3.23 -27.59
N LEU A 64 -5.36 3.75 -26.37
CA LEU A 64 -5.81 2.98 -25.22
C LEU A 64 -7.07 3.62 -24.63
N SER A 65 -8.17 2.84 -24.66
CA SER A 65 -9.48 3.11 -24.04
C SER A 65 -9.34 3.41 -22.53
N TYR A 66 -10.32 4.08 -21.92
CA TYR A 66 -10.41 4.40 -20.48
C TYR A 66 -10.07 3.20 -19.55
N GLN A 67 -10.39 1.97 -19.96
CA GLN A 67 -10.05 0.74 -19.23
C GLN A 67 -8.53 0.55 -19.04
N SER A 68 -7.73 1.11 -19.95
CA SER A 68 -6.28 0.95 -19.99
C SER A 68 -5.55 1.90 -19.04
N ILE A 69 -6.19 3.01 -18.64
CA ILE A 69 -5.60 3.96 -17.67
C ILE A 69 -5.43 3.28 -16.30
N HIS A 70 -6.38 2.41 -15.93
CA HIS A 70 -6.34 1.60 -14.71
C HIS A 70 -5.22 0.55 -14.73
N LEU A 71 -5.01 -0.10 -15.87
CA LEU A 71 -3.88 -1.03 -16.02
C LEU A 71 -2.56 -0.30 -15.82
N LEU A 72 -2.43 0.92 -16.35
CA LEU A 72 -1.22 1.71 -16.19
C LEU A 72 -0.96 2.10 -14.73
N THR A 73 -1.95 2.58 -13.97
CA THR A 73 -1.73 2.94 -12.54
C THR A 73 -1.37 1.73 -11.70
N GLY A 74 -2.07 0.60 -11.88
CA GLY A 74 -1.73 -0.66 -11.23
C GLY A 74 -0.31 -1.12 -11.56
N TRP A 75 0.13 -0.97 -12.81
CA TRP A 75 1.50 -1.28 -13.23
C TRP A 75 2.55 -0.36 -12.60
N PHE A 76 2.28 0.93 -12.45
CA PHE A 76 3.18 1.84 -11.73
C PHE A 76 3.30 1.45 -10.26
N SER A 77 2.18 1.18 -9.59
CA SER A 77 2.17 0.79 -8.19
C SER A 77 2.85 -0.56 -7.97
N SER A 78 2.65 -1.54 -8.85
CA SER A 78 3.38 -2.80 -8.77
C SER A 78 4.88 -2.62 -9.01
N LEU A 79 5.28 -1.75 -9.94
CA LEU A 79 6.69 -1.44 -10.18
C LEU A 79 7.35 -0.78 -8.96
N VAL A 80 6.65 0.15 -8.30
CA VAL A 80 7.12 0.77 -7.05
C VAL A 80 7.31 -0.27 -5.96
N VAL A 81 6.32 -1.15 -5.75
CA VAL A 81 6.40 -2.22 -4.74
C VAL A 81 7.58 -3.16 -5.04
N ASP A 82 7.72 -3.65 -6.28
CA ASP A 82 8.83 -4.52 -6.67
C ASP A 82 10.19 -3.84 -6.47
N THR A 83 10.29 -2.55 -6.80
CA THR A 83 11.52 -1.77 -6.62
C THR A 83 11.89 -1.66 -5.15
N LEU A 84 10.92 -1.36 -4.28
CA LEU A 84 11.13 -1.27 -2.84
C LEU A 84 11.54 -2.62 -2.25
N CYS A 85 10.83 -3.70 -2.61
CA CYS A 85 11.16 -5.05 -2.17
C CYS A 85 12.58 -5.45 -2.59
N ASN A 86 12.98 -5.17 -3.84
CA ASN A 86 14.31 -5.50 -4.35
C ASN A 86 15.41 -4.63 -3.70
N GLN A 87 15.18 -3.33 -3.56
CA GLN A 87 16.15 -2.37 -3.01
C GLN A 87 16.43 -2.59 -1.52
N PHE A 88 15.43 -3.07 -0.78
CA PHE A 88 15.51 -3.27 0.66
C PHE A 88 15.45 -4.74 1.10
N SER A 89 15.58 -5.70 0.17
CA SER A 89 15.69 -7.12 0.49
C SER A 89 16.84 -7.38 1.47
N GLY A 90 16.57 -8.18 2.51
CA GLY A 90 17.54 -8.50 3.56
C GLY A 90 17.89 -7.34 4.50
N LYS A 91 17.11 -6.24 4.47
CA LYS A 91 17.22 -5.13 5.42
C LYS A 91 16.00 -5.14 6.34
N ASP A 92 16.14 -4.45 7.47
CA ASP A 92 15.05 -4.24 8.43
C ASP A 92 14.02 -3.19 7.92
N VAL A 93 13.39 -3.51 6.79
CA VAL A 93 12.45 -2.61 6.10
C VAL A 93 11.20 -3.39 5.69
N GLY A 94 10.05 -2.96 6.20
CA GLY A 94 8.76 -3.54 5.84
C GLY A 94 8.20 -2.94 4.56
N VAL A 95 7.62 -3.76 3.69
CA VAL A 95 6.87 -3.30 2.51
C VAL A 95 5.49 -3.97 2.52
N ALA A 96 4.43 -3.16 2.46
CA ALA A 96 3.05 -3.63 2.35
C ALA A 96 2.37 -2.95 1.17
N CYS A 97 1.48 -3.67 0.48
CA CYS A 97 0.72 -3.14 -0.63
C CYS A 97 -0.78 -3.46 -0.50
N LEU A 98 -1.62 -2.60 -1.07
CA LEU A 98 -3.06 -2.80 -1.22
C LEU A 98 -3.48 -2.33 -2.60
N TYR A 99 -4.45 -3.02 -3.19
CA TYR A 99 -5.07 -2.67 -4.46
C TYR A 99 -6.56 -2.52 -4.19
N CYS A 100 -7.05 -1.28 -4.18
CA CYS A 100 -8.48 -1.02 -4.14
C CYS A 100 -9.14 -1.57 -5.40
N ASP A 101 -10.36 -2.08 -5.25
CA ASP A 101 -11.11 -2.72 -6.33
C ASP A 101 -12.59 -2.44 -6.09
N PHE A 102 -13.19 -1.65 -6.98
CA PHE A 102 -14.59 -1.24 -6.82
C PHE A 102 -15.58 -2.41 -6.87
N HIS A 103 -15.18 -3.57 -7.42
CA HIS A 103 -16.02 -4.75 -7.51
C HIS A 103 -16.16 -5.52 -6.18
N VAL A 104 -15.25 -5.31 -5.23
CA VAL A 104 -15.21 -6.04 -3.94
C VAL A 104 -15.28 -5.09 -2.74
N GLN A 105 -16.03 -4.00 -2.89
CA GLN A 105 -16.15 -2.95 -1.87
C GLN A 105 -16.63 -3.45 -0.51
N GLU A 106 -17.47 -4.49 -0.47
CA GLU A 106 -17.96 -5.09 0.79
C GLU A 106 -16.83 -5.69 1.63
N GLU A 107 -15.83 -6.29 0.99
CA GLU A 107 -14.65 -6.85 1.65
C GLU A 107 -13.62 -5.75 2.00
N GLN A 108 -13.61 -4.66 1.22
CA GLN A 108 -12.73 -3.50 1.41
C GLN A 108 -13.32 -2.48 2.40
N VAL A 109 -13.53 -2.93 3.64
CA VAL A 109 -13.77 -2.06 4.79
C VAL A 109 -12.45 -1.68 5.47
N THR A 110 -12.43 -0.57 6.22
CA THR A 110 -11.21 -0.02 6.81
C THR A 110 -10.49 -1.03 7.71
N THR A 111 -11.24 -1.83 8.48
CA THR A 111 -10.70 -2.93 9.29
C THR A 111 -9.95 -3.96 8.45
N SER A 112 -10.51 -4.36 7.31
CA SER A 112 -9.87 -5.27 6.35
C SER A 112 -8.65 -4.66 5.69
N MET A 113 -8.69 -3.38 5.30
CA MET A 113 -7.55 -2.70 4.67
C MET A 113 -6.36 -2.61 5.63
N ILE A 114 -6.57 -2.08 6.84
CA ILE A 114 -5.52 -1.97 7.86
C ILE A 114 -5.07 -3.35 8.34
N GLY A 115 -5.99 -4.29 8.51
CA GLY A 115 -5.68 -5.68 8.84
C GLY A 115 -4.87 -6.39 7.75
N GLY A 116 -5.10 -6.03 6.48
CA GLY A 116 -4.33 -6.51 5.33
C GLY A 116 -2.89 -6.00 5.40
N ILE A 117 -2.66 -4.73 5.72
CA ILE A 117 -1.30 -4.19 5.94
C ILE A 117 -0.61 -4.93 7.10
N LEU A 118 -1.31 -5.08 8.23
CA LEU A 118 -0.77 -5.78 9.40
C LEU A 118 -0.36 -7.22 9.06
N LYS A 119 -1.21 -7.97 8.35
CA LYS A 119 -0.94 -9.36 7.93
C LYS A 119 0.37 -9.47 7.14
N GLN A 120 0.60 -8.52 6.22
CA GLN A 120 1.80 -8.52 5.37
C GLN A 120 3.06 -8.21 6.16
N LEU A 121 3.00 -7.20 7.03
CA LEU A 121 4.16 -6.80 7.84
C LEU A 121 4.52 -7.85 8.89
N VAL A 122 3.53 -8.49 9.51
CA VAL A 122 3.77 -9.63 10.42
C VAL A 122 4.44 -10.79 9.68
N ALA A 123 4.04 -11.07 8.45
CA ALA A 123 4.64 -12.13 7.63
C ALA A 123 6.07 -11.80 7.15
N ALA A 124 6.46 -10.53 7.18
CA ALA A 124 7.79 -10.07 6.80
C ALA A 124 8.80 -10.04 7.97
N LEU A 125 8.35 -10.31 9.20
CA LEU A 125 9.24 -10.40 10.37
C LEU A 125 9.82 -11.81 10.50
N ASP A 126 11.13 -11.90 10.73
CA ASP A 126 11.81 -13.17 11.01
C ASP A 126 11.41 -13.75 12.38
N GLU A 127 11.28 -12.87 13.38
CA GLU A 127 10.76 -13.20 14.70
C GLU A 127 9.48 -12.42 14.96
N ILE A 128 8.38 -13.15 15.20
CA ILE A 128 7.11 -12.52 15.56
C ILE A 128 7.21 -12.09 17.03
N PRO A 129 7.09 -10.78 17.36
CA PRO A 129 7.05 -10.34 18.74
C PRO A 129 5.91 -11.03 19.52
N GLU A 130 5.88 -10.93 20.85
CA GLU A 130 4.81 -11.48 21.72
C GLU A 130 3.36 -11.14 21.31
N ILE A 131 3.20 -10.21 20.36
CA ILE A 131 2.02 -9.95 19.54
C ILE A 131 1.41 -11.24 18.95
N SER A 132 2.22 -12.28 18.69
CA SER A 132 1.77 -13.60 18.24
C SER A 132 0.68 -14.20 19.13
N ASN A 133 0.72 -13.98 20.45
CA ASN A 133 -0.31 -14.52 21.35
C ASN A 133 -1.68 -13.82 21.16
N ALA A 134 -1.70 -12.51 20.93
CA ALA A 134 -2.93 -11.79 20.60
C ALA A 134 -3.43 -12.15 19.20
N PHE A 135 -2.50 -12.37 18.26
CA PHE A 135 -2.75 -12.76 16.88
C PHE A 135 -3.28 -14.20 16.77
N GLN A 136 -2.67 -15.18 17.46
CA GLN A 136 -3.07 -16.59 17.53
C GLN A 136 -4.38 -16.78 18.30
N LYS A 137 -4.60 -16.07 19.42
CA LYS A 137 -5.88 -16.12 20.14
C LYS A 137 -7.05 -15.66 19.25
N SER A 138 -6.82 -14.69 18.36
CA SER A 138 -7.84 -14.28 17.38
C SER A 138 -8.08 -15.31 16.26
N LYS A 139 -7.10 -16.19 16.00
CA LYS A 139 -7.13 -17.22 14.95
C LYS A 139 -7.73 -18.56 15.45
N GLY A 140 -7.62 -18.84 16.76
CA GLY A 140 -7.94 -20.15 17.35
C GLY A 140 -9.34 -20.32 17.95
N SER A 141 -10.17 -19.27 18.04
CA SER A 141 -11.53 -19.41 18.55
C SER A 141 -12.50 -19.78 17.42
N ILE A 142 -13.11 -20.96 17.54
CA ILE A 142 -14.31 -21.34 16.80
C ILE A 142 -15.41 -20.33 17.23
N GLY A 143 -15.67 -19.32 16.39
CA GLY A 143 -16.44 -18.12 16.73
C GLY A 143 -15.63 -16.82 16.80
N GLY A 144 -14.42 -16.79 16.24
CA GLY A 144 -13.41 -15.73 16.28
C GLY A 144 -13.97 -14.31 16.33
N ARG A 145 -13.79 -13.64 17.47
CA ARG A 145 -14.16 -12.24 17.63
C ARG A 145 -13.28 -11.42 16.68
N GLU A 146 -13.90 -10.79 15.69
CA GLU A 146 -13.20 -9.92 14.75
C GLU A 146 -12.50 -8.78 15.52
N LEU A 147 -11.21 -8.58 15.25
CA LEU A 147 -10.44 -7.50 15.88
C LEU A 147 -11.01 -6.16 15.42
N ARG A 148 -11.28 -5.26 16.37
CA ARG A 148 -11.77 -3.92 16.06
C ARG A 148 -10.65 -3.05 15.51
N LEU A 149 -11.02 -2.05 14.70
CA LEU A 149 -10.06 -1.12 14.08
C LEU A 149 -9.05 -0.51 15.08
N PRO A 150 -9.44 -0.02 16.28
CA PRO A 150 -8.46 0.53 17.23
C PRO A 150 -7.47 -0.51 17.76
N ASP A 151 -7.90 -1.76 17.89
CA ASP A 151 -7.06 -2.86 18.36
C ASP A 151 -6.05 -3.25 17.25
N ILE A 152 -6.50 -3.29 15.99
CA ILE A 152 -5.62 -3.50 14.81
C ILE A 152 -4.59 -2.37 14.69
N LEU A 153 -4.99 -1.11 14.84
CA LEU A 153 -4.08 0.05 14.75
C LEU A 153 -3.00 0.00 15.84
N LYS A 154 -3.37 -0.36 17.07
CA LYS A 154 -2.40 -0.55 18.16
C LYS A 154 -1.39 -1.66 17.87
N LEU A 155 -1.85 -2.78 17.30
CA LEU A 155 -0.95 -3.87 16.91
C LEU A 155 -0.04 -3.45 15.76
N LEU A 156 -0.59 -2.75 14.76
CA LEU A 156 0.16 -2.22 13.63
C LEU A 156 1.26 -1.27 14.09
N ALA A 157 0.97 -0.33 15.00
CA ALA A 157 1.99 0.57 15.54
C ALA A 157 3.17 -0.18 16.18
N LYS A 158 2.91 -1.26 16.93
CA LYS A 158 3.96 -2.10 17.53
C LYS A 158 4.79 -2.83 16.48
N ILE A 159 4.14 -3.37 15.45
CA ILE A 159 4.82 -4.05 14.34
C ILE A 159 5.68 -3.07 13.56
N LEU A 160 5.18 -1.88 13.27
CA LEU A 160 5.93 -0.84 12.57
C LEU A 160 7.20 -0.43 13.32
N ALA A 161 7.15 -0.37 14.66
CA ALA A 161 8.30 -0.08 15.50
C ALA A 161 9.40 -1.17 15.47
N SER A 162 9.07 -2.36 14.95
CA SER A 162 10.04 -3.45 14.77
C SER A 162 10.86 -3.30 13.49
N PHE A 163 10.47 -2.39 12.58
CA PHE A 163 11.20 -2.09 11.36
C PHE A 163 11.90 -0.74 11.48
N ARG A 164 13.16 -0.64 11.04
CA ARG A 164 13.84 0.64 10.82
C ARG A 164 13.01 1.58 9.93
N ARG A 165 12.32 1.03 8.93
CA ARG A 165 11.47 1.78 8.01
C ARG A 165 10.36 0.92 7.45
N THR A 166 9.20 1.52 7.17
CA THR A 166 8.11 0.82 6.46
C THR A 166 7.59 1.62 5.28
N PHE A 167 7.29 0.92 4.18
CA PHE A 167 6.58 1.47 3.02
C PHE A 167 5.20 0.83 2.91
N ILE A 168 4.15 1.66 2.78
CA ILE A 168 2.79 1.22 2.52
C ILE A 168 2.37 1.79 1.17
N CYS A 169 2.04 0.94 0.22
CA CYS A 169 1.59 1.32 -1.12
C CYS A 169 0.10 1.01 -1.28
N ILE A 170 -0.71 1.98 -1.68
CA ILE A 170 -2.15 1.78 -1.94
C ILE A 170 -2.46 2.28 -3.35
N ASP A 171 -2.86 1.36 -4.22
CA ASP A 171 -3.30 1.65 -5.57
C ASP A 171 -4.81 1.71 -5.69
N GLY A 172 -5.32 2.53 -6.61
CA GLY A 172 -6.74 2.61 -6.93
C GLY A 172 -7.57 3.30 -5.85
N LEU A 173 -7.02 4.24 -5.08
CA LEU A 173 -7.74 4.88 -3.96
C LEU A 173 -9.08 5.52 -4.39
N ASP A 174 -9.22 5.92 -5.66
CA ASP A 174 -10.47 6.41 -6.25
C ASP A 174 -11.57 5.35 -6.35
N GLU A 175 -11.21 4.07 -6.40
CA GLU A 175 -12.14 2.93 -6.42
C GLU A 175 -12.65 2.54 -5.03
N TYR A 176 -11.96 3.02 -3.98
CA TYR A 176 -12.42 2.83 -2.61
C TYR A 176 -13.69 3.64 -2.38
N ALA A 177 -14.68 3.00 -1.73
CA ALA A 177 -16.00 3.58 -1.46
C ALA A 177 -15.88 4.97 -0.82
N ILE A 178 -16.51 5.97 -1.45
CA ILE A 178 -16.33 7.38 -1.10
C ILE A 178 -16.81 7.68 0.33
N GLU A 179 -17.83 6.97 0.79
CA GLU A 179 -18.41 7.08 2.13
C GLU A 179 -17.45 6.57 3.22
N ARG A 180 -16.63 5.56 2.88
CA ARG A 180 -15.67 4.94 3.80
C ARG A 180 -14.28 5.56 3.71
N ARG A 181 -13.94 6.22 2.61
CA ARG A 181 -12.63 6.82 2.35
C ARG A 181 -12.11 7.72 3.47
N PRO A 182 -12.94 8.60 4.10
CA PRO A 182 -12.47 9.43 5.21
C PRO A 182 -11.98 8.62 6.42
N GLU A 183 -12.59 7.47 6.70
CA GLU A 183 -12.17 6.61 7.81
C GLU A 183 -10.81 5.97 7.52
N LEU A 184 -10.63 5.42 6.31
CA LEU A 184 -9.35 4.86 5.86
C LEU A 184 -8.23 5.90 5.92
N LEU A 185 -8.47 7.10 5.39
CA LEU A 185 -7.48 8.17 5.40
C LEU A 185 -7.13 8.62 6.82
N ARG A 186 -8.12 8.72 7.73
CA ARG A 186 -7.87 9.01 9.15
C ARG A 186 -7.02 7.94 9.82
N SER A 187 -7.27 6.66 9.53
CA SER A 187 -6.46 5.54 10.03
C SER A 187 -5.03 5.57 9.49
N LEU A 188 -4.84 5.83 8.20
CA LEU A 188 -3.50 5.96 7.61
C LEU A 188 -2.74 7.16 8.17
N GLN A 189 -3.40 8.30 8.37
CA GLN A 189 -2.80 9.46 9.02
C GLN A 189 -2.39 9.14 10.46
N GLN A 190 -3.20 8.38 11.19
CA GLN A 190 -2.81 7.91 12.53
C GLN A 190 -1.55 7.04 12.46
N VAL A 191 -1.49 6.09 11.52
CA VAL A 191 -0.30 5.25 11.31
C VAL A 191 0.96 6.09 11.04
N LEU A 192 0.85 7.13 10.21
CA LEU A 192 1.98 8.03 9.91
C LEU A 192 2.40 8.90 11.10
N ARG A 193 1.48 9.24 12.01
CA ARG A 193 1.81 9.96 13.26
C ARG A 193 2.47 9.03 14.27
N ASP A 194 1.94 7.82 14.41
CA ASP A 194 2.42 6.83 15.38
C ASP A 194 3.77 6.21 14.94
N SER A 195 4.10 6.28 13.64
CA SER A 195 5.36 5.78 13.06
C SER A 195 5.94 6.77 12.03
N PRO A 196 6.82 7.71 12.45
CA PRO A 196 7.42 8.71 11.55
C PRO A 196 8.31 8.12 10.45
N THR A 197 8.82 6.90 10.65
CA THR A 197 9.62 6.16 9.66
C THR A 197 8.75 5.47 8.61
N THR A 198 7.43 5.51 8.74
CA THR A 198 6.51 4.97 7.73
C THR A 198 6.34 5.97 6.59
N ARG A 199 6.40 5.45 5.37
CA ARG A 199 6.17 6.18 4.13
C ARG A 199 4.96 5.61 3.41
N LEU A 200 4.08 6.49 2.94
CA LEU A 200 2.84 6.13 2.27
C LEU A 200 2.92 6.52 0.79
N PHE A 201 2.76 5.55 -0.10
CA PHE A 201 2.56 5.78 -1.53
C PHE A 201 1.09 5.57 -1.85
N LEU A 202 0.45 6.60 -2.41
CA LEU A 202 -0.94 6.55 -2.83
C LEU A 202 -0.98 6.74 -4.34
N ALA A 203 -1.69 5.87 -5.04
CA ALA A 203 -1.97 6.00 -6.46
C ALA A 203 -3.47 6.01 -6.71
N GLY A 204 -3.88 6.85 -7.66
CA GLY A 204 -5.27 6.96 -8.05
C GLY A 204 -5.47 7.96 -9.19
N ARG A 205 -6.70 8.06 -9.65
CA ARG A 205 -7.06 9.02 -10.71
C ARG A 205 -7.10 10.47 -10.19
N PRO A 206 -6.88 11.48 -11.06
CA PRO A 206 -6.71 12.89 -10.67
C PRO A 206 -7.94 13.56 -10.06
N HIS A 207 -9.12 12.94 -10.11
CA HIS A 207 -10.36 13.46 -9.51
C HIS A 207 -10.39 13.34 -7.96
N LEU A 208 -9.27 12.97 -7.34
CA LEU A 208 -9.05 12.89 -5.90
C LEU A 208 -8.50 14.20 -5.28
N LYS A 209 -8.32 15.28 -6.07
CA LYS A 209 -7.89 16.60 -5.57
C LYS A 209 -9.02 17.35 -4.88
#